data_AF-A0A8T7HYY9-F1
#
_entry.id   AF-A0A8T7HYY9-F1
#
_cell.length_a   1.000
_cell.length_b   1.000
_cell.length_c   1.000
_cell.angle_alpha   90.00
_cell.angle_beta   90.00
_cell.angle_gamma   90.00
#
_symmetry.space_group_name_H-M   'P 1'
#
loop_
_entity.id
_entity.type
_entity.pdbx_description
1 polymer ?
#
loop_
_entity_poly.entity_id
_entity_poly.type
_entity_poly.pdbx_seq_one_letter_code
_entity_poly.pdbx_strand_id
1 'polypeptide(L)'
;MQKQPQWLAATAKFWPEIEAALTDCQTPQNCQARASKIGQQLWSYHRSRVQAGKLDDRALYWQRLALLRQIQAKFTKHSQRSQFEKSFATAARGYDTTQYSSKAALKIYLTGFDPFLLDRNLQQSNPSGVIALALDGRVIEHAGLTAEIQSVIVPVRFQDFDQGLIETLLAPIYQNNEVAMVVTVSMGRAHFDLERFPGKRRSANAPDNLNQMGGGTEQAPKIPYLKQALLDGPEFIEFALPVDTMLKASGAYQVNDNPSVSYWQNGEKFSGAIEQLDTLQNVIAISGSGGGYLSNEISYRSLNLRRKLNAKTYTGHVHVPRVQQYDVKTLNAILQQFELMLKLSLESINPSAKP
;
A
#
# COMPACT_ATOMS: atom_id res chain seq x y z
N MET A 1 -17.02 -6.50 -31.11
CA MET A 1 -15.57 -6.33 -30.84
C MET A 1 -15.42 -5.30 -29.73
N GLN A 2 -15.10 -5.70 -28.49
CA GLN A 2 -14.74 -4.72 -27.46
C GLN A 2 -13.44 -4.04 -27.91
N LYS A 3 -13.47 -2.71 -28.08
CA LYS A 3 -12.25 -1.93 -28.33
C LYS A 3 -11.24 -2.29 -27.25
N GLN A 4 -10.00 -2.61 -27.64
CA GLN A 4 -8.93 -2.82 -26.67
C GLN A 4 -8.94 -1.63 -25.68
N PRO A 5 -8.87 -1.89 -24.36
CA PRO A 5 -8.84 -0.81 -23.40
C PRO A 5 -7.71 0.16 -23.73
N GLN A 6 -8.00 1.46 -23.68
CA GLN A 6 -7.09 2.53 -24.12
C GLN A 6 -5.71 2.48 -23.41
N TRP A 7 -5.64 1.86 -22.23
CA TRP A 7 -4.39 1.65 -21.50
C TRP A 7 -3.44 0.64 -22.16
N LEU A 8 -3.91 -0.35 -22.93
CA LEU A 8 -3.04 -1.25 -23.71
C LEU A 8 -2.33 -0.50 -24.82
N ALA A 9 -3.01 0.42 -25.51
CA ALA A 9 -2.41 1.20 -26.60
C ALA A 9 -1.23 2.05 -26.12
N ALA A 10 -1.22 2.49 -24.86
CA ALA A 10 -0.13 3.25 -24.28
C ALA A 10 1.10 2.38 -23.91
N THR A 11 1.00 1.03 -23.91
CA THR A 11 2.17 0.15 -23.76
C THR A 11 3.15 0.31 -24.93
N ALA A 12 2.63 0.54 -26.14
CA ALA A 12 3.44 0.70 -27.35
C ALA A 12 4.45 1.85 -27.24
N LYS A 13 4.18 2.86 -26.41
CA LYS A 13 5.10 3.97 -26.15
C LYS A 13 6.40 3.53 -25.47
N PHE A 14 6.31 2.56 -24.54
CA PHE A 14 7.45 2.09 -23.77
C PHE A 14 8.21 0.97 -24.49
N TRP A 15 7.62 0.40 -25.54
CA TRP A 15 8.14 -0.80 -26.17
C TRP A 15 9.51 -0.63 -26.84
N PRO A 16 9.78 0.43 -27.63
CA PRO A 16 11.08 0.61 -28.25
C PRO A 16 12.23 0.71 -27.22
N GLU A 17 11.99 1.36 -26.08
CA GLU A 17 12.99 1.48 -25.01
C GLU A 17 13.22 0.15 -24.29
N ILE A 18 12.17 -0.66 -24.13
CA ILE A 18 12.28 -2.01 -23.58
C ILE A 18 13.03 -2.94 -24.54
N GLU A 19 12.72 -2.93 -25.83
CA GLU A 19 13.45 -3.75 -26.80
C GLU A 19 14.93 -3.38 -26.85
N ALA A 20 15.25 -2.08 -26.93
CA ALA A 20 16.64 -1.62 -26.87
C ALA A 20 17.33 -2.03 -25.56
N ALA A 21 16.64 -1.92 -24.42
CA ALA A 21 17.17 -2.32 -23.14
C ALA A 21 17.42 -3.82 -23.02
N LEU A 22 16.57 -4.66 -23.63
CA LEU A 22 16.71 -6.10 -23.65
C LEU A 22 17.87 -6.55 -24.55
N THR A 23 18.11 -5.87 -25.67
CA THR A 23 19.21 -6.18 -26.59
C THR A 23 20.58 -5.79 -26.02
N ASP A 24 20.66 -4.66 -25.30
CA ASP A 24 21.92 -4.13 -24.76
C ASP A 24 22.26 -4.63 -23.34
N CYS A 25 21.43 -5.52 -22.78
CA CYS A 25 21.56 -6.10 -21.44
C CYS A 25 22.72 -7.12 -21.38
N GLN A 26 23.96 -6.64 -21.41
CA GLN A 26 25.14 -7.51 -21.50
C GLN A 26 25.70 -7.95 -20.13
N THR A 27 25.55 -7.12 -19.08
CA THR A 27 26.03 -7.42 -17.72
C THR A 27 24.91 -7.31 -16.68
N PRO A 28 24.94 -8.06 -15.56
CA PRO A 28 23.90 -7.99 -14.52
C PRO A 28 23.60 -6.57 -14.03
N GLN A 29 24.64 -5.76 -13.83
CA GLN A 29 24.52 -4.38 -13.36
C GLN A 29 23.84 -3.48 -14.40
N ASN A 30 24.24 -3.61 -15.67
CA ASN A 30 23.63 -2.84 -16.76
C ASN A 30 22.15 -3.22 -16.93
N CYS A 31 21.85 -4.52 -16.91
CA CYS A 31 20.50 -5.05 -16.97
C CYS A 31 19.60 -4.50 -15.84
N GLN A 32 20.11 -4.51 -14.61
CA GLN A 32 19.41 -3.95 -13.45
C GLN A 32 19.14 -2.45 -13.61
N ALA A 33 20.16 -1.67 -13.98
CA ALA A 33 20.01 -0.22 -14.15
C ALA A 33 18.99 0.12 -15.25
N ARG A 34 18.99 -0.60 -16.37
CA ARG A 34 18.02 -0.42 -17.45
C ARG A 34 16.61 -0.81 -17.03
N ALA A 35 16.44 -1.96 -16.36
CA ALA A 35 15.16 -2.41 -15.84
C ALA A 35 14.56 -1.39 -14.86
N SER A 36 15.38 -0.87 -13.94
CA SER A 36 14.97 0.18 -13.00
C SER A 36 14.56 1.46 -13.74
N LYS A 37 15.36 1.93 -14.71
CA LYS A 37 15.03 3.14 -15.49
C LYS A 37 13.67 3.03 -16.18
N ILE A 38 13.39 1.91 -16.84
CA ILE A 38 12.10 1.66 -17.50
C ILE A 38 10.96 1.67 -16.48
N GLY A 39 11.14 0.99 -15.35
CA GLY A 39 10.15 0.99 -14.28
C GLY A 39 9.87 2.39 -13.73
N GLN A 40 10.91 3.20 -13.50
CA GLN A 40 10.79 4.59 -13.04
C GLN A 40 10.06 5.49 -14.05
N GLN A 41 10.34 5.33 -15.34
CA GLN A 41 9.64 6.06 -16.41
C GLN A 41 8.16 5.69 -16.46
N LEU A 42 7.84 4.40 -16.29
CA LEU A 42 6.46 3.93 -16.24
C LEU A 42 5.72 4.48 -15.02
N TRP A 43 6.33 4.43 -13.83
CA TRP A 43 5.81 5.04 -12.61
C TRP A 43 5.53 6.53 -12.83
N SER A 44 6.54 7.28 -13.26
CA SER A 44 6.47 8.74 -13.47
C SER A 44 5.40 9.13 -14.50
N TYR A 45 5.26 8.34 -15.57
CA TYR A 45 4.24 8.56 -16.59
C TYR A 45 2.82 8.39 -16.04
N HIS A 46 2.54 7.34 -15.28
CA HIS A 46 1.19 7.14 -14.73
C HIS A 46 0.90 8.10 -13.58
N ARG A 47 1.88 8.36 -12.72
CA ARG A 47 1.82 9.39 -11.68
C ARG A 47 1.40 10.74 -12.26
N SER A 48 2.13 11.25 -13.26
CA SER A 48 1.84 12.55 -13.87
C SER A 48 0.43 12.61 -14.50
N ARG A 49 -0.07 11.50 -15.05
CA ARG A 49 -1.43 11.44 -15.61
C ARG A 49 -2.50 11.47 -14.54
N VAL A 50 -2.33 10.70 -13.45
CA VAL A 50 -3.24 10.73 -12.30
C VAL A 50 -3.26 12.14 -11.71
N GLN A 51 -2.09 12.75 -11.53
CA GLN A 51 -1.94 14.13 -11.03
C GLN A 51 -2.53 15.19 -11.97
N ALA A 52 -2.68 14.89 -13.26
CA ALA A 52 -3.37 15.72 -14.24
C ALA A 52 -4.89 15.44 -14.32
N GLY A 53 -5.46 14.69 -13.36
CA GLY A 53 -6.90 14.42 -13.25
C GLY A 53 -7.37 13.11 -13.90
N LYS A 54 -6.48 12.31 -14.50
CA LYS A 54 -6.83 10.98 -15.01
C LYS A 54 -6.68 9.94 -13.91
N LEU A 55 -7.59 9.99 -12.94
CA LEU A 55 -7.56 9.24 -11.67
C LEU A 55 -7.74 7.71 -11.84
N ASP A 56 -6.92 7.05 -12.65
CA ASP A 56 -7.04 5.64 -13.01
C ASP A 56 -5.77 4.85 -12.64
N ASP A 57 -5.87 3.98 -11.64
CA ASP A 57 -4.81 3.11 -11.15
C ASP A 57 -4.58 1.86 -12.03
N ARG A 58 -5.61 1.43 -12.77
CA ARG A 58 -5.59 0.21 -13.59
C ARG A 58 -4.59 0.33 -14.73
N ALA A 59 -4.40 1.54 -15.27
CA ALA A 59 -3.50 1.78 -16.38
C ALA A 59 -2.05 1.40 -16.02
N LEU A 60 -1.56 1.77 -14.84
CA LEU A 60 -0.24 1.35 -14.37
C LEU A 60 -0.17 -0.16 -14.19
N TYR A 61 -1.15 -0.75 -13.50
CA TYR A 61 -1.21 -2.18 -13.22
C TYR A 61 -1.10 -3.02 -14.48
N TRP A 62 -1.95 -2.76 -15.46
CA TRP A 62 -2.00 -3.55 -16.67
C TRP A 62 -0.79 -3.36 -17.57
N GLN A 63 -0.29 -2.14 -17.70
CA GLN A 63 0.91 -1.91 -18.48
C GLN A 63 2.11 -2.64 -17.88
N ARG A 64 2.23 -2.68 -16.56
CA ARG A 64 3.26 -3.47 -15.88
C ARG A 64 3.16 -4.96 -16.20
N LEU A 65 1.96 -5.54 -16.17
CA LEU A 65 1.76 -6.95 -16.52
C LEU A 65 2.07 -7.23 -17.99
N ALA A 66 1.65 -6.36 -18.91
CA ALA A 66 1.94 -6.50 -20.33
C ALA A 66 3.45 -6.47 -20.61
N LEU A 67 4.17 -5.52 -19.99
CA LEU A 67 5.61 -5.39 -20.13
C LEU A 67 6.36 -6.55 -19.48
N LEU A 68 5.94 -7.02 -18.29
CA LEU A 68 6.52 -8.22 -17.66
C LEU A 68 6.37 -9.46 -18.56
N ARG A 69 5.20 -9.67 -19.16
CA ARG A 69 4.97 -10.77 -20.10
C ARG A 69 5.92 -10.70 -21.31
N GLN A 70 6.17 -9.50 -21.82
CA GLN A 70 7.07 -9.30 -22.96
C GLN A 70 8.54 -9.50 -22.57
N ILE A 71 8.96 -8.97 -21.42
CA ILE A 71 10.27 -9.22 -20.80
C ILE A 71 10.52 -10.74 -20.71
N GLN A 72 9.54 -11.49 -20.21
CA GLN A 72 9.60 -12.94 -20.08
C GLN A 72 9.85 -13.66 -21.42
N ALA A 73 9.23 -13.18 -22.50
CA ALA A 73 9.34 -13.80 -23.82
C ALA A 73 10.70 -13.57 -24.50
N LYS A 74 11.47 -12.57 -24.06
CA LYS A 74 12.72 -12.15 -24.72
C LYS A 74 13.99 -12.65 -24.03
N PHE A 75 13.93 -13.00 -22.74
CA PHE A 75 15.09 -13.55 -22.03
C PHE A 75 15.24 -15.06 -22.23
N THR A 76 16.42 -15.50 -22.66
CA THR A 76 16.78 -16.93 -22.76
C THR A 76 17.42 -17.49 -21.49
N LYS A 77 18.12 -16.66 -20.69
CA LYS A 77 18.73 -17.06 -19.40
C LYS A 77 17.82 -16.71 -18.22
N HIS A 78 17.48 -17.73 -17.42
CA HIS A 78 16.57 -17.59 -16.28
C HIS A 78 17.04 -16.57 -15.23
N SER A 79 18.32 -16.59 -14.85
CA SER A 79 18.86 -15.70 -13.81
C SER A 79 18.80 -14.22 -14.19
N GLN A 80 19.17 -13.89 -15.43
CA GLN A 80 19.08 -12.54 -15.98
C GLN A 80 17.62 -12.07 -16.02
N ARG A 81 16.71 -12.93 -16.47
CA ARG A 81 15.27 -12.66 -16.47
C ARG A 81 14.77 -12.30 -15.07
N SER A 82 15.03 -13.15 -14.08
CA SER A 82 14.56 -12.93 -12.71
C SER A 82 15.10 -11.65 -12.08
N GLN A 83 16.36 -11.30 -12.33
CA GLN A 83 16.94 -10.03 -11.84
C GLN A 83 16.31 -8.82 -12.54
N PHE A 84 16.11 -8.90 -13.86
CA PHE A 84 15.48 -7.82 -14.64
C PHE A 84 14.02 -7.61 -14.19
N GLU A 85 13.23 -8.68 -14.10
CA GLU A 85 11.85 -8.65 -13.62
C GLU A 85 11.74 -8.02 -12.23
N LYS A 86 12.60 -8.44 -11.29
CA LYS A 86 12.62 -7.89 -9.94
C LYS A 86 12.91 -6.38 -9.94
N SER A 87 13.92 -5.96 -10.69
CA SER A 87 14.36 -4.56 -10.76
C SER A 87 13.29 -3.68 -11.42
N PHE A 88 12.71 -4.13 -12.54
CA PHE A 88 11.60 -3.47 -13.20
C PHE A 88 10.36 -3.40 -12.30
N ALA A 89 9.95 -4.51 -11.68
CA ALA A 89 8.75 -4.56 -10.85
C ALA A 89 8.87 -3.71 -9.59
N THR A 90 10.08 -3.59 -9.03
CA THR A 90 10.41 -2.68 -7.91
C THR A 90 10.23 -1.23 -8.33
N ALA A 91 10.91 -0.83 -9.40
CA ALA A 91 10.89 0.54 -9.89
C ALA A 91 9.49 0.99 -10.36
N ALA A 92 8.77 0.12 -11.05
CA ALA A 92 7.41 0.41 -11.54
C ALA A 92 6.35 0.52 -10.44
N ARG A 93 6.72 0.27 -9.17
CA ARG A 93 5.88 0.48 -7.98
C ARG A 93 6.24 1.74 -7.20
N GLY A 94 7.22 2.51 -7.68
CA GLY A 94 7.75 3.68 -6.99
C GLY A 94 8.74 3.36 -5.87
N TYR A 95 9.17 2.10 -5.69
CA TYR A 95 9.96 1.69 -4.52
C TYR A 95 11.35 2.36 -4.46
N ASP A 96 11.89 2.79 -5.62
CA ASP A 96 13.19 3.44 -5.75
C ASP A 96 13.10 4.95 -6.02
N THR A 97 11.90 5.54 -5.97
CA THR A 97 11.65 6.98 -6.19
C THR A 97 11.19 7.71 -4.93
N THR A 98 11.44 7.14 -3.75
CA THR A 98 10.90 7.61 -2.45
C THR A 98 11.77 8.67 -1.75
N GLN A 99 12.66 9.33 -2.50
CA GLN A 99 13.53 10.37 -1.94
C GLN A 99 12.74 11.67 -1.74
N TYR A 100 12.80 12.21 -0.53
CA TYR A 100 12.24 13.52 -0.20
C TYR A 100 13.16 14.61 -0.74
N SER A 101 12.62 15.49 -1.58
CA SER A 101 13.39 16.48 -2.36
C SER A 101 13.01 17.93 -2.05
N SER A 102 11.91 18.15 -1.34
CA SER A 102 11.43 19.48 -0.98
C SER A 102 12.08 19.97 0.32
N LYS A 103 11.87 21.26 0.62
CA LYS A 103 12.18 21.87 1.92
C LYS A 103 11.02 21.75 2.91
N ALA A 104 10.07 20.84 2.70
CA ALA A 104 8.93 20.66 3.59
C ALA A 104 9.40 20.29 5.00
N ALA A 105 8.70 20.80 6.01
CA ALA A 105 9.05 20.58 7.42
C ALA A 105 8.87 19.12 7.84
N LEU A 106 7.89 18.43 7.25
CA LEU A 106 7.49 17.07 7.58
C LEU A 106 7.61 16.15 6.37
N LYS A 107 7.77 14.85 6.65
CA LYS A 107 7.84 13.78 5.65
C LYS A 107 6.76 12.74 5.94
N ILE A 108 5.94 12.42 4.94
CA ILE A 108 4.89 11.39 5.01
C ILE A 108 5.22 10.29 4.01
N TYR A 109 5.18 9.05 4.47
CA TYR A 109 5.28 7.87 3.61
C TYR A 109 3.91 7.21 3.48
N LEU A 110 3.51 6.92 2.25
CA LEU A 110 2.18 6.43 1.93
C LEU A 110 2.25 5.12 1.13
N THR A 111 1.38 4.16 1.42
CA THR A 111 1.23 2.98 0.56
C THR A 111 -0.19 2.87 0.03
N GLY A 112 -0.34 2.62 -1.28
CA GLY A 112 -1.57 2.12 -1.89
C GLY A 112 -1.42 0.65 -2.29
N PHE A 113 -2.49 0.04 -2.80
CA PHE A 113 -2.46 -1.30 -3.36
C PHE A 113 -2.74 -1.31 -4.86
N ASP A 114 -2.28 -2.35 -5.55
CA ASP A 114 -2.76 -2.68 -6.89
C ASP A 114 -4.29 -2.82 -6.90
N PRO A 115 -4.95 -2.62 -8.05
CA PRO A 115 -6.29 -3.14 -8.28
C PRO A 115 -6.39 -4.65 -7.97
N PHE A 116 -7.56 -5.08 -7.50
CA PHE A 116 -7.85 -6.47 -7.12
C PHE A 116 -9.04 -7.02 -7.92
N LEU A 117 -9.03 -8.31 -8.24
CA LEU A 117 -10.10 -9.03 -8.97
C LEU A 117 -10.40 -8.51 -10.39
N LEU A 118 -9.41 -7.95 -11.08
CA LEU A 118 -9.62 -7.46 -12.43
C LEU A 118 -9.87 -8.57 -13.47
N ASP A 119 -9.48 -9.81 -13.18
CA ASP A 119 -9.86 -10.99 -13.95
C ASP A 119 -11.38 -11.26 -13.92
N ARG A 120 -12.09 -10.73 -12.92
CA ARG A 120 -13.55 -10.80 -12.77
C ARG A 120 -14.24 -9.51 -13.19
N ASN A 121 -13.66 -8.36 -12.86
CA ASN A 121 -14.20 -7.05 -13.20
C ASN A 121 -13.10 -6.10 -13.68
N LEU A 122 -12.91 -6.02 -15.01
CA LEU A 122 -11.94 -5.10 -15.64
C LEU A 122 -12.22 -3.61 -15.35
N GLN A 123 -13.44 -3.26 -14.95
CA GLN A 123 -13.81 -1.88 -14.66
C GLN A 123 -13.47 -1.46 -13.23
N GLN A 124 -13.20 -2.40 -12.32
CA GLN A 124 -12.91 -2.11 -10.92
C GLN A 124 -11.63 -1.30 -10.77
N SER A 125 -11.71 -0.20 -10.03
CA SER A 125 -10.57 0.62 -9.63
C SER A 125 -10.29 0.38 -8.15
N ASN A 126 -9.04 0.59 -7.72
CA ASN A 126 -8.68 0.64 -6.30
C ASN A 126 -8.34 2.10 -5.92
N PRO A 127 -9.20 2.77 -5.13
CA PRO A 127 -8.96 4.16 -4.73
C PRO A 127 -7.64 4.35 -3.97
N SER A 128 -7.14 3.33 -3.26
CA SER A 128 -5.84 3.49 -2.57
C SER A 128 -4.67 3.58 -3.55
N GLY A 129 -4.75 2.89 -4.69
CA GLY A 129 -3.76 3.03 -5.76
C GLY A 129 -3.81 4.39 -6.44
N VAL A 130 -5.02 4.94 -6.64
CA VAL A 130 -5.22 6.30 -7.14
C VAL A 130 -4.65 7.33 -6.17
N ILE A 131 -4.92 7.20 -4.88
CA ILE A 131 -4.41 8.12 -3.85
C ILE A 131 -2.88 8.13 -3.83
N ALA A 132 -2.23 6.96 -3.84
CA ALA A 132 -0.77 6.90 -3.88
C ALA A 132 -0.22 7.64 -5.10
N LEU A 133 -0.70 7.33 -6.31
CA LEU A 133 -0.27 8.01 -7.53
C LEU A 133 -0.56 9.52 -7.54
N ALA A 134 -1.68 9.95 -6.96
CA ALA A 134 -2.06 11.36 -6.92
C ALA A 134 -1.17 12.18 -5.97
N LEU A 135 -0.83 11.60 -4.82
CA LEU A 135 -0.09 12.29 -3.75
C LEU A 135 1.43 12.11 -3.81
N ASP A 136 1.93 11.19 -4.63
CA ASP A 136 3.38 10.96 -4.78
C ASP A 136 4.16 12.24 -5.19
N GLY A 137 5.11 12.65 -4.36
CA GLY A 137 5.92 13.85 -4.55
C GLY A 137 5.17 15.18 -4.32
N ARG A 138 3.93 15.15 -3.81
CA ARG A 138 3.17 16.37 -3.48
C ARG A 138 3.61 16.91 -2.12
N VAL A 139 3.61 18.24 -2.01
CA VAL A 139 3.69 18.94 -0.74
C VAL A 139 2.28 19.39 -0.36
N ILE A 140 1.82 18.99 0.81
CA ILE A 140 0.59 19.49 1.43
C ILE A 140 0.94 20.54 2.49
N GLU A 141 0.04 21.48 2.71
CA GLU A 141 0.19 22.54 3.70
C GLU A 141 -1.08 22.69 4.52
N HIS A 142 -0.91 22.88 5.82
CA HIS A 142 -1.99 23.20 6.74
C HIS A 142 -1.43 23.92 7.98
N ALA A 143 -2.11 24.97 8.44
CA ALA A 143 -1.71 25.76 9.61
C ALA A 143 -0.21 26.20 9.60
N GLY A 144 0.34 26.51 8.43
CA GLY A 144 1.75 26.91 8.25
C GLY A 144 2.76 25.75 8.31
N LEU A 145 2.32 24.50 8.51
CA LEU A 145 3.14 23.30 8.41
C LEU A 145 3.07 22.73 7.00
N THR A 146 4.22 22.32 6.47
CA THR A 146 4.33 21.68 5.16
C THR A 146 4.79 20.23 5.31
N ALA A 147 4.23 19.33 4.52
CA ALA A 147 4.64 17.93 4.48
C ALA A 147 4.79 17.42 3.04
N GLU A 148 5.94 16.82 2.72
CA GLU A 148 6.12 16.10 1.45
C GLU A 148 5.67 14.66 1.60
N ILE A 149 4.90 14.19 0.64
CA ILE A 149 4.39 12.82 0.60
C ILE A 149 5.19 12.03 -0.44
N GLN A 150 5.77 10.90 -0.04
CA GLN A 150 6.34 9.91 -0.94
C GLN A 150 5.51 8.64 -0.83
N SER A 151 5.25 7.97 -1.96
CA SER A 151 4.32 6.85 -1.97
C SER A 151 4.76 5.67 -2.82
N VAL A 152 4.15 4.52 -2.55
CA VAL A 152 4.39 3.29 -3.30
C VAL A 152 3.12 2.47 -3.51
N ILE A 153 3.13 1.58 -4.51
CA ILE A 153 2.04 0.63 -4.76
C ILE A 153 2.45 -0.79 -4.37
N VAL A 154 1.79 -1.34 -3.36
CA VAL A 154 1.99 -2.69 -2.83
C VAL A 154 1.16 -3.71 -3.63
N PRO A 155 1.71 -4.88 -3.99
CA PRO A 155 0.93 -5.94 -4.63
C PRO A 155 -0.10 -6.56 -3.69
N VAL A 156 -1.25 -6.95 -4.24
CA VAL A 156 -2.21 -7.85 -3.56
C VAL A 156 -1.75 -9.29 -3.80
N ARG A 157 -0.65 -9.70 -3.13
CA ARG A 157 -0.04 -11.03 -3.26
C ARG A 157 0.52 -11.53 -1.92
N PHE A 158 0.05 -12.68 -1.45
CA PHE A 158 0.45 -13.22 -0.14
C PHE A 158 1.94 -13.58 -0.08
N GLN A 159 2.46 -14.16 -1.16
CA GLN A 159 3.85 -14.60 -1.23
C GLN A 159 4.84 -13.43 -1.05
N ASP A 160 4.52 -12.25 -1.57
CA ASP A 160 5.38 -11.07 -1.44
C ASP A 160 5.45 -10.59 0.01
N PHE A 161 4.34 -10.65 0.74
CA PHE A 161 4.29 -10.37 2.17
C PHE A 161 5.08 -11.42 2.96
N ASP A 162 4.88 -12.70 2.62
CA ASP A 162 5.61 -13.80 3.25
C ASP A 162 7.12 -13.69 3.02
N GLN A 163 7.58 -13.14 1.89
CA GLN A 163 9.00 -12.90 1.61
C GLN A 163 9.56 -11.62 2.28
N GLY A 164 8.75 -10.90 3.06
CA GLY A 164 9.18 -9.74 3.83
C GLY A 164 9.18 -8.44 3.05
N LEU A 165 8.29 -8.29 2.06
CA LEU A 165 8.17 -7.06 1.27
C LEU A 165 7.91 -5.83 2.15
N ILE A 166 6.98 -5.92 3.10
CA ILE A 166 6.59 -4.77 3.93
C ILE A 166 7.76 -4.33 4.81
N GLU A 167 8.49 -5.30 5.38
CA GLU A 167 9.68 -5.05 6.18
C GLU A 167 10.81 -4.44 5.34
N THR A 168 10.98 -4.90 4.11
CA THR A 168 11.97 -4.34 3.16
C THR A 168 11.66 -2.88 2.82
N LEU A 169 10.38 -2.55 2.60
CA LEU A 169 9.95 -1.19 2.27
C LEU A 169 10.08 -0.23 3.46
N LEU A 170 9.67 -0.66 4.65
CA LEU A 170 9.47 0.24 5.78
C LEU A 170 10.66 0.30 6.75
N ALA A 171 11.58 -0.68 6.74
CA ALA A 171 12.74 -0.64 7.64
C ALA A 171 13.58 0.64 7.45
N PRO A 172 13.96 1.07 6.23
CA PRO A 172 14.70 2.31 6.03
C PRO A 172 13.93 3.56 6.48
N ILE A 173 12.60 3.53 6.38
CA ILE A 173 11.71 4.62 6.78
C ILE A 173 11.71 4.81 8.29
N TYR A 174 11.71 3.70 9.05
CA TYR A 174 11.66 3.72 10.51
C TYR A 174 13.03 3.90 11.18
N GLN A 175 14.12 3.47 10.56
CA GLN A 175 15.46 3.49 11.16
C GLN A 175 15.95 4.89 11.55
N ASN A 176 15.62 5.91 10.74
CA ASN A 176 16.18 7.25 10.92
C ASN A 176 15.22 8.23 11.62
N ASN A 177 13.97 7.83 11.90
CA ASN A 177 12.94 8.68 12.51
C ASN A 177 12.74 10.05 11.84
N GLU A 178 13.08 10.18 10.55
CA GLU A 178 12.87 11.42 9.78
C GLU A 178 11.47 11.50 9.17
N VAL A 179 10.84 10.34 8.94
CA VAL A 179 9.47 10.28 8.45
C VAL A 179 8.52 10.43 9.62
N ALA A 180 7.74 11.49 9.58
CA ALA A 180 6.82 11.87 10.63
C ALA A 180 5.61 10.93 10.68
N MET A 181 5.10 10.52 9.51
CA MET A 181 3.91 9.67 9.43
C MET A 181 4.02 8.61 8.33
N VAL A 182 3.62 7.37 8.64
CA VAL A 182 3.45 6.27 7.68
C VAL A 182 1.97 5.90 7.65
N VAL A 183 1.33 6.08 6.50
CA VAL A 183 -0.08 5.72 6.32
C VAL A 183 -0.18 4.62 5.27
N THR A 184 -0.72 3.48 5.69
CA THR A 184 -1.04 2.39 4.75
C THR A 184 -2.51 2.51 4.35
N VAL A 185 -2.82 2.41 3.06
CA VAL A 185 -4.16 2.71 2.54
C VAL A 185 -4.69 1.54 1.72
N SER A 186 -5.92 1.13 2.02
CA SER A 186 -6.64 0.09 1.28
C SER A 186 -8.05 0.53 0.96
N MET A 187 -8.63 -0.05 -0.09
CA MET A 187 -10.06 0.08 -0.35
C MET A 187 -10.85 -0.73 0.69
N GLY A 188 -11.83 -0.09 1.34
CA GLY A 188 -12.62 -0.67 2.43
C GLY A 188 -14.11 -0.78 2.11
N ARG A 189 -14.93 -0.09 2.91
CA ARG A 189 -16.40 -0.24 2.94
C ARG A 189 -17.07 1.03 2.42
N ALA A 190 -18.01 1.63 3.17
CA ALA A 190 -18.77 2.80 2.73
C ALA A 190 -18.09 4.14 3.08
N HIS A 191 -17.25 4.15 4.12
CA HIS A 191 -16.69 5.34 4.73
C HIS A 191 -15.17 5.22 4.88
N PHE A 192 -14.53 6.28 5.37
CA PHE A 192 -13.15 6.19 5.83
C PHE A 192 -13.13 5.54 7.21
N ASP A 193 -12.27 4.55 7.40
CA ASP A 193 -12.09 3.87 8.67
C ASP A 193 -10.60 3.91 9.05
N LEU A 194 -10.28 4.61 10.13
CA LEU A 194 -8.99 4.56 10.81
C LEU A 194 -8.96 3.25 11.60
N GLU A 195 -8.20 2.27 11.13
CA GLU A 195 -8.24 0.90 11.66
C GLU A 195 -7.34 0.76 12.88
N ARG A 196 -7.93 0.86 14.08
CA ARG A 196 -7.18 1.04 15.33
C ARG A 196 -6.37 -0.17 15.75
N PHE A 197 -6.92 -1.38 15.62
CA PHE A 197 -6.29 -2.61 16.12
C PHE A 197 -6.12 -3.66 15.01
N PRO A 198 -5.09 -3.58 14.16
CA PRO A 198 -4.74 -4.68 13.27
C PRO A 198 -4.32 -5.94 14.04
N GLY A 199 -4.73 -7.10 13.52
CA GLY A 199 -4.46 -8.42 14.08
C GLY A 199 -3.34 -9.16 13.34
N LYS A 200 -2.63 -10.04 14.04
CA LYS A 200 -1.47 -10.78 13.50
C LYS A 200 -1.83 -11.79 12.39
N ARG A 201 -3.05 -12.31 12.38
CA ARG A 201 -3.40 -13.54 11.67
C ARG A 201 -4.18 -13.30 10.38
N ARG A 202 -4.00 -14.22 9.43
CA ARG A 202 -4.84 -14.37 8.23
C ARG A 202 -6.06 -15.21 8.56
N SER A 203 -7.23 -14.74 8.16
CA SER A 203 -8.51 -15.46 8.35
C SER A 203 -9.48 -15.29 7.18
N ALA A 204 -9.08 -14.57 6.14
CA ALA A 204 -9.91 -14.33 4.97
C ALA A 204 -9.90 -15.51 3.98
N ASN A 205 -11.09 -15.98 3.61
CA ASN A 205 -11.30 -16.95 2.55
C ASN A 205 -11.42 -16.25 1.17
N ALA A 206 -10.38 -15.50 0.79
CA ALA A 206 -10.30 -14.84 -0.51
C ALA A 206 -8.92 -15.06 -1.14
N PRO A 207 -8.85 -15.26 -2.47
CA PRO A 207 -7.58 -15.39 -3.16
C PRO A 207 -6.88 -14.04 -3.33
N ASP A 208 -5.61 -14.05 -3.73
CA ASP A 208 -4.85 -12.86 -4.15
C ASP A 208 -4.90 -12.65 -5.68
N ASN A 209 -4.13 -11.69 -6.21
CA ASN A 209 -4.08 -11.41 -7.66
C ASN A 209 -3.46 -12.54 -8.51
N LEU A 210 -2.87 -13.58 -7.90
CA LEU A 210 -2.43 -14.81 -8.57
C LEU A 210 -3.38 -15.98 -8.33
N ASN A 211 -4.59 -15.69 -7.84
CA ASN A 211 -5.59 -16.67 -7.44
C ASN A 211 -5.09 -17.64 -6.34
N GLN A 212 -4.12 -17.22 -5.52
CA GLN A 212 -3.59 -18.02 -4.41
C GLN A 212 -4.27 -17.68 -3.09
N MET A 213 -4.54 -18.68 -2.26
CA MET A 213 -5.16 -18.50 -0.95
C MET A 213 -4.11 -18.20 0.12
N GLY A 214 -4.42 -17.27 1.03
CA GLY A 214 -3.54 -16.94 2.17
C GLY A 214 -3.49 -18.03 3.26
N GLY A 215 -4.41 -19.00 3.19
CA GLY A 215 -4.36 -20.26 3.93
C GLY A 215 -5.09 -20.30 5.28
N GLY A 216 -5.60 -19.18 5.80
CA GLY A 216 -6.34 -19.11 7.07
C GLY A 216 -7.84 -18.85 6.89
N THR A 217 -8.65 -19.25 7.88
CA THR A 217 -10.09 -18.99 7.94
C THR A 217 -10.46 -18.38 9.30
N GLU A 218 -11.70 -17.94 9.50
CA GLU A 218 -12.14 -17.48 10.82
C GLU A 218 -12.10 -18.59 11.88
N GLN A 219 -12.39 -19.83 11.49
CA GLN A 219 -12.36 -21.00 12.37
C GLN A 219 -10.92 -21.45 12.68
N ALA A 220 -9.99 -21.22 11.75
CA ALA A 220 -8.58 -21.61 11.88
C ALA A 220 -7.67 -20.46 11.39
N PRO A 221 -7.56 -19.36 12.15
CA PRO A 221 -6.75 -18.22 11.75
C PRO A 221 -5.26 -18.58 11.81
N LYS A 222 -4.51 -18.24 10.76
CA LYS A 222 -3.10 -18.62 10.60
C LYS A 222 -2.16 -17.44 10.81
N ILE A 223 -1.04 -17.71 11.46
CA ILE A 223 0.07 -16.76 11.53
C ILE A 223 0.77 -16.78 10.15
N PRO A 224 0.93 -15.62 9.47
CA PRO A 224 1.65 -15.55 8.21
C PRO A 224 3.16 -15.77 8.40
N TYR A 225 3.89 -15.98 7.31
CA TYR A 225 5.35 -16.14 7.39
C TYR A 225 6.06 -14.79 7.28
N LEU A 226 7.25 -14.69 7.85
CA LEU A 226 8.25 -13.69 7.51
C LEU A 226 9.53 -14.42 7.10
N LYS A 227 9.76 -14.46 5.79
CA LYS A 227 10.71 -15.31 5.09
C LYS A 227 10.43 -16.79 5.40
N GLN A 228 11.27 -17.41 6.22
CA GLN A 228 11.17 -18.83 6.57
C GLN A 228 10.60 -19.07 7.98
N ALA A 229 10.41 -18.01 8.77
CA ALA A 229 9.89 -18.10 10.14
C ALA A 229 8.42 -17.65 10.19
N LEU A 230 7.67 -18.10 11.21
CA LEU A 230 6.37 -17.51 11.51
C LEU A 230 6.54 -16.05 11.95
N LEU A 231 5.61 -15.19 11.55
CA LEU A 231 5.59 -13.80 12.00
C LEU A 231 5.38 -13.74 13.52
N ASP A 232 6.32 -13.11 14.21
CA ASP A 232 6.31 -12.90 15.65
C ASP A 232 5.57 -11.60 16.03
N GLY A 233 5.37 -11.42 17.34
CA GLY A 233 4.70 -10.26 17.91
C GLY A 233 3.34 -10.58 18.56
N PRO A 234 2.72 -9.57 19.20
CA PRO A 234 1.44 -9.72 19.90
C PRO A 234 0.31 -10.03 18.93
N GLU A 235 -0.85 -10.47 19.44
CA GLU A 235 -1.98 -10.81 18.57
C GLU A 235 -2.65 -9.58 17.95
N PHE A 236 -2.64 -8.45 18.67
CA PHE A 236 -3.10 -7.15 18.21
C PHE A 236 -2.07 -6.07 18.54
N ILE A 237 -2.05 -5.01 17.74
CA ILE A 237 -1.22 -3.82 17.98
C ILE A 237 -2.11 -2.60 17.77
N GLU A 238 -2.04 -1.62 18.65
CA GLU A 238 -2.72 -0.34 18.46
C GLU A 238 -1.90 0.56 17.53
N PHE A 239 -2.58 1.25 16.61
CA PHE A 239 -1.93 2.20 15.74
C PHE A 239 -1.52 3.50 16.47
N ALA A 240 -0.90 4.41 15.76
CA ALA A 240 -0.45 5.69 16.30
C ALA A 240 -0.80 6.85 15.37
N LEU A 241 -1.92 6.80 14.64
CA LEU A 241 -2.33 7.94 13.81
C LEU A 241 -2.96 9.07 14.65
N PRO A 242 -2.84 10.35 14.23
CA PRO A 242 -3.53 11.47 14.88
C PRO A 242 -5.05 11.46 14.65
N VAL A 243 -5.77 10.61 15.38
CA VAL A 243 -7.21 10.40 15.16
C VAL A 243 -8.03 11.67 15.34
N ASP A 244 -7.83 12.40 16.43
CA ASP A 244 -8.66 13.56 16.76
C ASP A 244 -8.66 14.65 15.68
N THR A 245 -7.54 14.83 14.99
CA THR A 245 -7.42 15.78 13.88
C THR A 245 -7.90 15.20 12.56
N MET A 246 -7.60 13.92 12.28
CA MET A 246 -8.09 13.26 11.06
C MET A 246 -9.63 13.14 11.01
N LEU A 247 -10.29 12.93 12.15
CA LEU A 247 -11.75 12.86 12.26
C LEU A 247 -12.46 14.17 11.87
N LYS A 248 -11.76 15.31 11.93
CA LYS A 248 -12.33 16.62 11.58
C LYS A 248 -12.44 16.84 10.07
N ALA A 249 -11.93 15.93 9.25
CA ALA A 249 -11.96 16.07 7.79
C ALA A 249 -13.39 15.99 7.24
N SER A 250 -13.91 17.13 6.80
CA SER A 250 -15.22 17.21 6.14
C SER A 250 -15.21 16.62 4.73
N GLY A 251 -16.33 16.06 4.29
CA GLY A 251 -16.52 15.61 2.91
C GLY A 251 -17.77 14.75 2.75
N ALA A 252 -17.85 13.99 1.66
CA ALA A 252 -19.01 13.17 1.34
C ALA A 252 -19.12 11.89 2.19
N TYR A 253 -18.03 11.49 2.86
CA TYR A 253 -17.96 10.26 3.62
C TYR A 253 -17.69 10.55 5.09
N GLN A 254 -18.23 9.73 5.99
CA GLN A 254 -17.82 9.78 7.39
C GLN A 254 -16.36 9.34 7.52
N VAL A 255 -15.66 9.88 8.53
CA VAL A 255 -14.37 9.37 8.99
C VAL A 255 -14.59 8.74 10.36
N ASN A 256 -14.27 7.46 10.48
CA ASN A 256 -14.49 6.67 11.69
C ASN A 256 -13.14 6.32 12.35
N ASP A 257 -13.10 6.32 13.68
CA ASP A 257 -12.14 5.51 14.43
C ASP A 257 -12.76 4.13 14.60
N ASN A 258 -12.18 3.10 13.98
CA ASN A 258 -12.74 1.75 14.00
C ASN A 258 -11.94 0.86 14.97
N PRO A 259 -12.47 0.60 16.18
CA PRO A 259 -11.85 -0.28 17.17
C PRO A 259 -12.30 -1.74 17.07
N SER A 260 -13.11 -2.10 16.08
CA SER A 260 -13.74 -3.43 16.04
C SER A 260 -12.71 -4.52 15.78
N VAL A 261 -12.76 -5.65 16.49
CA VAL A 261 -11.91 -6.82 16.21
C VAL A 261 -12.72 -8.11 16.37
N SER A 262 -12.13 -9.25 16.02
CA SER A 262 -12.63 -10.57 16.41
C SER A 262 -11.50 -11.47 16.88
N TYR A 263 -11.75 -12.28 17.90
CA TYR A 263 -10.74 -13.14 18.51
C TYR A 263 -11.36 -14.39 19.15
N TRP A 264 -10.54 -15.42 19.35
CA TRP A 264 -10.85 -16.57 20.18
C TRP A 264 -10.30 -16.38 21.59
N GLN A 265 -11.11 -16.69 22.61
CA GLN A 265 -10.69 -16.74 24.01
C GLN A 265 -11.40 -17.91 24.69
N ASN A 266 -10.64 -18.78 25.38
CA ASN A 266 -11.19 -19.95 26.08
C ASN A 266 -12.09 -20.86 25.22
N GLY A 267 -11.83 -20.95 23.90
CA GLY A 267 -12.62 -21.76 22.96
C GLY A 267 -13.88 -21.07 22.41
N GLU A 268 -14.16 -19.83 22.80
CA GLU A 268 -15.30 -19.04 22.33
C GLU A 268 -14.86 -17.89 21.42
N LYS A 269 -15.68 -17.56 20.42
CA LYS A 269 -15.43 -16.46 19.48
C LYS A 269 -16.12 -15.19 19.99
N PHE A 270 -15.34 -14.11 20.06
CA PHE A 270 -15.82 -12.77 20.38
C PHE A 270 -15.62 -11.83 19.20
N SER A 271 -16.54 -10.89 19.04
CA SER A 271 -16.51 -9.85 18.01
C SER A 271 -17.11 -8.56 18.58
N GLY A 272 -16.40 -7.44 18.48
CA GLY A 272 -16.89 -6.17 19.03
C GLY A 272 -15.84 -5.07 19.00
N ALA A 273 -16.29 -3.86 19.35
CA ALA A 273 -15.44 -2.71 19.58
C ALA A 273 -14.61 -2.90 20.86
N ILE A 274 -13.33 -2.53 20.81
CA ILE A 274 -12.41 -2.61 21.94
C ILE A 274 -12.00 -1.19 22.35
N GLU A 275 -12.16 -0.86 23.63
CA GLU A 275 -11.77 0.46 24.13
C GLU A 275 -10.27 0.52 24.43
N GLN A 276 -9.72 -0.54 25.01
CA GLN A 276 -8.34 -0.60 25.49
C GLN A 276 -7.67 -1.89 25.06
N LEU A 277 -6.44 -1.81 24.55
CA LEU A 277 -5.70 -2.98 24.06
C LEU A 277 -5.42 -4.02 25.16
N ASP A 278 -5.35 -3.59 26.42
CA ASP A 278 -5.11 -4.45 27.58
C ASP A 278 -6.25 -5.43 27.88
N THR A 279 -7.43 -5.27 27.28
CA THR A 279 -8.50 -6.26 27.34
C THR A 279 -8.25 -7.47 26.43
N LEU A 280 -7.32 -7.36 25.47
CA LEU A 280 -7.00 -8.40 24.49
C LEU A 280 -5.79 -9.27 24.92
N GLN A 281 -5.75 -9.67 26.18
CA GLN A 281 -4.69 -10.54 26.72
C GLN A 281 -5.04 -12.02 26.60
N ASN A 282 -4.04 -12.84 26.25
CA ASN A 282 -4.18 -14.29 26.11
C ASN A 282 -5.29 -14.73 25.13
N VAL A 283 -5.56 -13.92 24.10
CA VAL A 283 -6.51 -14.21 23.02
C VAL A 283 -5.79 -14.75 21.79
N ILE A 284 -6.52 -15.26 20.81
CA ILE A 284 -6.02 -15.58 19.47
C ILE A 284 -6.75 -14.69 18.47
N ALA A 285 -6.04 -13.86 17.72
CA ALA A 285 -6.66 -12.96 16.75
C ALA A 285 -7.38 -13.74 15.63
N ILE A 286 -8.59 -13.35 15.30
CA ILE A 286 -9.27 -13.80 14.08
C ILE A 286 -9.11 -12.71 13.03
N SER A 287 -9.53 -11.50 13.33
CA SER A 287 -9.43 -10.34 12.45
C SER A 287 -9.17 -9.08 13.26
N GLY A 288 -8.30 -8.20 12.74
CA GLY A 288 -8.19 -6.84 13.25
C GLY A 288 -9.30 -5.94 12.72
N SER A 289 -9.21 -4.65 13.01
CA SER A 289 -10.17 -3.63 12.54
C SER A 289 -10.26 -3.57 11.02
N GLY A 290 -9.13 -3.73 10.35
CA GLY A 290 -9.05 -3.87 8.89
C GLY A 290 -9.48 -5.24 8.33
N GLY A 291 -9.98 -6.16 9.16
CA GLY A 291 -10.38 -7.51 8.76
C GLY A 291 -9.26 -8.56 8.87
N GLY A 292 -9.34 -9.60 8.04
CA GLY A 292 -8.46 -10.78 8.08
C GLY A 292 -7.61 -11.03 6.83
N TYR A 293 -7.52 -10.02 5.95
CA TYR A 293 -6.86 -10.08 4.64
C TYR A 293 -5.58 -9.20 4.59
N LEU A 294 -5.02 -8.96 3.40
CA LEU A 294 -3.76 -8.23 3.20
C LEU A 294 -3.78 -6.76 3.69
N SER A 295 -4.94 -6.09 3.72
CA SER A 295 -5.07 -4.74 4.29
C SER A 295 -4.80 -4.71 5.80
N ASN A 296 -5.35 -5.68 6.53
CA ASN A 296 -5.00 -5.90 7.93
C ASN A 296 -3.52 -6.29 8.09
N GLU A 297 -3.01 -7.19 7.23
CA GLU A 297 -1.64 -7.68 7.35
C GLU A 297 -0.58 -6.60 7.13
N ILE A 298 -0.76 -5.69 6.15
CA ILE A 298 0.18 -4.57 5.95
C ILE A 298 0.17 -3.64 7.18
N SER A 299 -1.01 -3.39 7.74
CA SER A 299 -1.17 -2.59 8.95
C SER A 299 -0.41 -3.22 10.12
N TYR A 300 -0.67 -4.51 10.40
CA TYR A 300 0.01 -5.25 11.47
C TYR A 300 1.53 -5.28 11.29
N ARG A 301 2.03 -5.63 10.09
CA ARG A 301 3.47 -5.69 9.81
C ARG A 301 4.14 -4.32 9.95
N SER A 302 3.48 -3.25 9.48
CA SER A 302 4.01 -1.89 9.59
C SER A 302 4.17 -1.45 11.04
N LEU A 303 3.18 -1.73 11.90
CA LEU A 303 3.22 -1.38 13.32
C LEU A 303 4.15 -2.30 14.12
N ASN A 304 4.18 -3.60 13.82
CA ASN A 304 5.08 -4.53 14.46
C ASN A 304 6.55 -4.18 14.18
N LEU A 305 6.86 -3.78 12.93
CA LEU A 305 8.19 -3.30 12.57
C LEU A 305 8.53 -1.98 13.27
N ARG A 306 7.62 -1.00 13.25
CA ARG A 306 7.77 0.26 13.99
C ARG A 306 8.12 0.01 15.46
N ARG A 307 7.37 -0.88 16.13
CA ARG A 307 7.59 -1.28 17.53
C ARG A 307 8.98 -1.90 17.73
N LYS A 308 9.37 -2.84 16.86
CA LYS A 308 10.68 -3.52 16.95
C LYS A 308 11.87 -2.57 16.76
N LEU A 309 11.70 -1.56 15.91
CA LEU A 309 12.73 -0.55 15.66
C LEU A 309 12.63 0.66 16.60
N ASN A 310 11.70 0.63 17.56
CA ASN A 310 11.41 1.73 18.48
C ASN A 310 11.21 3.08 17.75
N ALA A 311 10.56 3.03 16.58
CA ALA A 311 10.35 4.20 15.76
C ALA A 311 9.22 5.07 16.31
N LYS A 312 9.43 6.39 16.23
CA LYS A 312 8.54 7.43 16.77
C LYS A 312 7.53 7.93 15.73
N THR A 313 7.65 7.47 14.49
CA THR A 313 6.74 7.75 13.37
C THR A 313 5.28 7.45 13.73
N TYR A 314 4.37 8.37 13.41
CA TYR A 314 2.92 8.12 13.51
C TYR A 314 2.54 7.10 12.43
N THR A 315 2.18 5.88 12.81
CA THR A 315 1.89 4.81 11.84
C THR A 315 0.47 4.31 12.00
N GLY A 316 -0.21 4.04 10.90
CA GLY A 316 -1.44 3.24 10.94
C GLY A 316 -2.01 2.94 9.56
N HIS A 317 -3.27 2.55 9.55
CA HIS A 317 -3.97 2.11 8.37
C HIS A 317 -5.30 2.81 8.21
N VAL A 318 -5.60 3.20 6.97
CA VAL A 318 -6.87 3.82 6.60
C VAL A 318 -7.51 3.00 5.50
N HIS A 319 -8.68 2.45 5.80
CA HIS A 319 -9.58 1.99 4.76
C HIS A 319 -10.33 3.20 4.18
N VAL A 320 -10.31 3.34 2.86
CA VAL A 320 -11.05 4.39 2.14
C VAL A 320 -12.36 3.83 1.57
N PRO A 321 -13.35 4.67 1.25
CA PRO A 321 -14.60 4.21 0.65
C PRO A 321 -14.37 3.36 -0.61
N ARG A 322 -15.16 2.30 -0.76
CA ARG A 322 -15.09 1.40 -1.92
C ARG A 322 -15.70 2.02 -3.17
N VAL A 323 -15.18 1.61 -4.31
CA VAL A 323 -15.78 1.89 -5.62
C VAL A 323 -16.09 0.59 -6.33
N GLN A 324 -17.23 0.52 -7.02
CA GLN A 324 -17.61 -0.67 -7.80
C GLN A 324 -16.89 -0.73 -9.14
N GLN A 325 -16.64 0.44 -9.73
CA GLN A 325 -16.00 0.65 -11.01
C GLN A 325 -15.25 1.98 -11.00
N TYR A 326 -14.42 2.20 -12.00
CA TYR A 326 -13.81 3.50 -12.25
C TYR A 326 -14.89 4.57 -12.43
N ASP A 327 -14.93 5.50 -11.48
CA ASP A 327 -15.74 6.70 -11.52
C ASP A 327 -14.92 7.88 -11.03
N VAL A 328 -14.56 8.78 -11.95
CA VAL A 328 -13.63 9.89 -11.66
C VAL A 328 -14.18 10.84 -10.60
N LYS A 329 -15.50 11.05 -10.55
CA LYS A 329 -16.12 11.96 -9.58
C LYS A 329 -16.00 11.40 -8.16
N THR A 330 -16.32 10.12 -7.99
CA THR A 330 -16.20 9.39 -6.71
C THR A 330 -14.74 9.31 -6.27
N LEU A 331 -13.83 8.93 -7.18
CA LEU A 331 -12.40 8.86 -6.89
C LEU A 331 -11.82 10.22 -6.49
N ASN A 332 -12.24 11.31 -7.14
CA ASN A 332 -11.82 12.65 -6.78
C ASN A 332 -12.35 13.07 -5.40
N ALA A 333 -13.61 12.75 -5.08
CA ALA A 333 -14.17 13.04 -3.76
C ALA A 333 -13.43 12.30 -2.63
N ILE A 334 -13.11 11.02 -2.84
CA ILE A 334 -12.31 10.21 -1.91
C ILE A 334 -10.90 10.81 -1.76
N LEU A 335 -10.22 11.12 -2.87
CA LEU A 335 -8.89 11.72 -2.86
C LEU A 335 -8.84 13.04 -2.09
N GLN A 336 -9.76 13.97 -2.39
CA GLN A 336 -9.80 15.29 -1.76
C GLN A 336 -10.03 15.19 -0.25
N GLN A 337 -10.96 14.33 0.17
CA GLN A 337 -11.22 14.14 1.60
C GLN A 337 -10.06 13.45 2.32
N PHE A 338 -9.41 12.47 1.68
CA PHE A 338 -8.22 11.84 2.24
C PHE A 338 -7.04 12.81 2.37
N GLU A 339 -6.80 13.65 1.35
CA GLU A 339 -5.78 14.71 1.43
C GLU A 339 -6.08 15.69 2.58
N LEU A 340 -7.35 16.04 2.80
CA LEU A 340 -7.77 16.86 3.94
C LEU A 340 -7.48 16.16 5.28
N MET A 341 -7.72 14.85 5.40
CA MET A 341 -7.35 14.09 6.60
C MET A 341 -5.85 14.19 6.90
N LEU A 342 -4.99 14.07 5.86
CA LEU A 342 -3.54 14.22 6.03
C LEU A 342 -3.13 15.66 6.37
N LYS A 343 -3.81 16.67 5.80
CA LYS A 343 -3.56 18.08 6.11
C LYS A 343 -3.87 18.40 7.56
N LEU A 344 -5.03 17.97 8.06
CA LEU A 344 -5.43 18.22 9.44
C LEU A 344 -4.53 17.48 10.43
N SER A 345 -4.01 16.29 10.07
CA SER A 345 -3.12 15.54 10.96
C SER A 345 -1.78 16.24 11.22
N LEU A 346 -1.36 17.18 10.37
CA LEU A 346 -0.11 17.93 10.55
C LEU A 346 -0.08 18.70 11.87
N GLU A 347 -1.22 19.22 12.35
CA GLU A 347 -1.29 19.97 13.62
C GLU A 347 -0.87 19.14 14.84
N SER A 348 -1.09 17.83 14.77
CA SER A 348 -0.73 16.89 15.84
C SER A 348 0.72 16.43 15.77
N ILE A 349 1.39 16.64 14.63
CA ILE A 349 2.77 16.24 14.40
C ILE A 349 3.65 17.43 14.78
N ASN A 350 4.02 17.53 16.05
CA ASN A 350 4.92 18.58 16.52
C ASN A 350 6.32 18.42 15.89
N PRO A 351 6.79 19.34 15.02
CA PRO A 351 8.11 19.24 14.40
C PRO A 351 9.25 19.38 15.43
N SER A 352 8.96 20.02 16.57
CA SER A 352 9.90 20.34 17.64
C SER A 352 9.92 19.32 18.77
N ALA A 353 8.90 18.45 18.88
CA ALA A 353 8.96 17.28 19.75
C ALA A 353 9.66 16.15 19.00
N LYS A 354 10.98 16.26 18.83
CA LYS A 354 11.79 15.05 18.75
C LYS A 354 11.88 14.52 20.18
N PRO A 355 11.26 13.38 20.50
CA PRO A 355 11.41 12.77 21.82
C PRO A 355 12.85 12.38 22.12
#